data_AF-A0A317X860-F1
#
_entry.id   AF-A0A317X860-F1
#
_cell.length_a   1.000
_cell.length_b   1.000
_cell.length_c   1.000
_cell.angle_alpha   90.00
_cell.angle_beta   90.00
_cell.angle_gamma   90.00
#
_symmetry.space_group_name_H-M   'P 1'
#
loop_
_entity.id
_entity.type
_entity.pdbx_description
1 polymer ?
#
loop_
_entity_poly.entity_id
_entity_poly.type
_entity_poly.pdbx_seq_one_letter_code
_entity_poly.pdbx_strand_id
1 'polypeptide(L)'
;MAKATGFLLRLTDMLRPGTVLLVVDSPGSYSTLKLGKSGEGEEVRERQYPMKFLLDHTLLSVAEGKWERVLSQDSRWWRRDAARLRYEVGEGAGLEDMRYQVHVYRRLEG
;
A
#
# COMPACT_ATOMS: atom_id res chain seq x y z
N MET A 1 -6.88 -10.70 -13.02
CA MET A 1 -6.42 -10.13 -11.72
C MET A 1 -5.93 -8.71 -11.94
N ALA A 2 -6.27 -7.77 -11.04
CA ALA A 2 -5.72 -6.42 -11.10
C ALA A 2 -4.19 -6.45 -10.97
N LYS A 3 -3.47 -5.56 -11.68
CA LYS A 3 -2.00 -5.58 -11.78
C LYS A 3 -1.31 -5.56 -10.40
N ALA A 4 -1.80 -4.72 -9.48
CA ALA A 4 -1.26 -4.61 -8.13
C ALA A 4 -1.42 -5.90 -7.30
N THR A 5 -2.61 -6.51 -7.33
CA THR A 5 -2.86 -7.81 -6.68
C THR A 5 -1.93 -8.89 -7.22
N GLY A 6 -1.79 -8.98 -8.54
CA GLY A 6 -0.89 -9.95 -9.17
C GLY A 6 0.57 -9.73 -8.79
N PHE A 7 1.01 -8.47 -8.68
CA PHE A 7 2.34 -8.12 -8.23
C PHE A 7 2.61 -8.57 -6.78
N LEU A 8 1.70 -8.29 -5.86
CA LEU A 8 1.84 -8.67 -4.45
C LEU A 8 1.87 -10.19 -4.24
N LEU A 9 1.06 -10.93 -4.99
CA LEU A 9 1.07 -12.39 -4.95
C LEU A 9 2.39 -12.96 -5.50
N ARG A 10 2.90 -12.44 -6.62
CA ARG A 10 4.22 -12.83 -7.14
C ARG A 10 5.35 -12.51 -6.16
N LEU A 11 5.31 -11.35 -5.51
CA LEU A 11 6.22 -11.00 -4.43
C LEU A 11 6.18 -12.04 -3.31
N THR A 12 4.97 -12.45 -2.91
CA THR A 12 4.77 -13.45 -1.86
C THR A 12 5.45 -14.79 -2.16
N ASP A 13 5.39 -15.22 -3.42
CA ASP A 13 5.97 -16.48 -3.86
C ASP A 13 7.50 -16.42 -4.02
N MET A 14 8.06 -15.23 -4.27
CA MET A 14 9.51 -15.04 -4.47
C MET A 14 10.28 -14.71 -3.19
N LEU A 15 9.62 -14.17 -2.18
CA LEU A 15 10.28 -13.67 -0.97
C LEU A 15 10.46 -14.76 0.09
N ARG A 16 11.60 -14.71 0.77
CA ARG A 16 11.93 -15.60 1.89
C ARG A 16 11.16 -15.21 3.16
N PRO A 17 10.82 -16.17 4.04
CA PRO A 17 10.35 -15.87 5.39
C PRO A 17 11.24 -14.85 6.12
N GLY A 18 10.64 -14.02 6.96
CA GLY A 18 11.29 -12.90 7.63
C GLY A 18 11.42 -11.61 6.81
N THR A 19 11.15 -11.65 5.50
CA THR A 19 11.18 -10.42 4.67
C THR A 19 10.13 -9.43 5.14
N VAL A 20 10.52 -8.15 5.24
CA VAL A 20 9.61 -7.05 5.60
C VAL A 20 9.21 -6.26 4.37
N LEU A 21 7.90 -6.13 4.15
CA LEU A 21 7.31 -5.27 3.13
C LEU A 21 6.83 -3.98 3.78
N LEU A 22 7.50 -2.86 3.47
CA LEU A 22 7.15 -1.51 3.89
C LEU A 22 6.45 -0.77 2.75
N VAL A 23 5.22 -0.34 2.99
CA VAL A 23 4.46 0.54 2.08
C VAL A 23 4.32 1.91 2.75
N VAL A 24 4.80 2.96 2.09
CA VAL A 24 4.64 4.36 2.50
C VAL A 24 4.06 5.14 1.33
N ASP A 25 2.97 5.86 1.58
CA ASP A 25 2.25 6.59 0.54
C ASP A 25 1.54 7.82 1.13
N SER A 26 0.99 8.69 0.29
CA SER A 26 0.10 9.76 0.72
C SER A 26 -1.21 9.17 1.29
N PRO A 27 -1.87 9.76 2.30
CA PRO A 27 -3.14 9.25 2.82
C PRO A 27 -4.29 9.36 1.82
N GLY A 28 -4.15 10.21 0.80
CA GLY A 28 -5.12 10.36 -0.29
C GLY A 28 -4.97 9.31 -1.39
N SER A 29 -4.04 8.36 -1.26
CA SER A 29 -3.87 7.29 -2.24
C SER A 29 -4.94 6.21 -2.06
N TYR A 30 -5.66 5.90 -3.15
CA TYR A 30 -6.76 4.94 -3.19
C TYR A 30 -6.48 3.82 -4.21
N SER A 31 -6.99 2.63 -3.91
CA SER A 31 -7.11 1.53 -4.86
C SER A 31 -8.47 1.58 -5.55
N THR A 32 -8.50 1.43 -6.88
CA THR A 32 -9.73 1.26 -7.64
C THR A 32 -10.05 -0.21 -7.78
N LEU A 33 -11.22 -0.64 -7.32
CA LEU A 33 -11.76 -1.97 -7.55
C LEU A 33 -12.96 -1.87 -8.49
N LYS A 34 -12.92 -2.65 -9.57
CA LYS A 34 -14.09 -2.91 -10.42
C LYS A 34 -14.91 -4.01 -9.75
N LEU A 35 -15.98 -3.64 -9.03
CA LEU A 35 -16.93 -4.61 -8.50
C LEU A 35 -18.05 -4.81 -9.53
N GLY A 36 -18.11 -6.01 -10.10
CA GLY A 36 -19.17 -6.47 -10.99
C GLY A 36 -18.80 -7.82 -11.56
N LYS A 37 -19.72 -8.79 -11.55
CA LYS A 37 -19.54 -10.00 -12.35
C LYS A 37 -19.81 -9.58 -13.80
N SER A 38 -19.00 -10.06 -14.74
CA SER A 38 -19.31 -9.98 -16.16
C SER A 38 -20.48 -10.93 -16.50
N GLY A 39 -21.65 -10.66 -15.91
CA GLY A 39 -22.94 -11.18 -16.32
C GLY A 39 -23.62 -10.10 -17.14
N GLU A 40 -24.26 -10.51 -18.24
CA GLU A 40 -24.92 -9.61 -19.19
C GLU A 40 -25.93 -8.70 -18.47
N GLY A 41 -25.63 -7.40 -18.39
CA GLY A 41 -26.54 -6.36 -17.89
C GLY A 41 -26.11 -5.58 -16.65
N GLU A 42 -25.04 -5.97 -15.94
CA GLU A 42 -24.57 -5.21 -14.77
C GLU A 42 -23.55 -4.13 -15.16
N GLU A 43 -23.88 -2.86 -14.90
CA GLU A 43 -22.91 -1.75 -14.98
C GLU A 43 -21.71 -2.02 -14.05
N VAL A 44 -20.52 -2.09 -14.64
CA VAL A 44 -19.26 -2.20 -13.88
C VAL A 44 -19.05 -0.90 -13.11
N ARG A 45 -19.35 -0.89 -11.81
CA ARG A 45 -19.08 0.26 -10.95
C ARG A 45 -17.67 0.19 -10.41
N GLU A 46 -16.86 1.16 -10.79
CA GLU A 46 -15.56 1.40 -10.16
C GLU A 46 -15.78 2.04 -8.78
N ARG A 47 -15.25 1.41 -7.74
CA ARG A 47 -15.25 1.95 -6.37
C ARG A 47 -13.82 2.18 -5.93
N GLN A 48 -13.60 3.33 -5.30
CA GLN A 48 -12.33 3.69 -4.68
C GLN A 48 -12.35 3.27 -3.20
N TYR A 49 -11.30 2.60 -2.77
CA TYR A 49 -11.09 2.20 -1.39
C TYR A 49 -9.70 2.64 -0.94
N PRO A 50 -9.48 2.95 0.34
CA PRO A 50 -8.15 3.25 0.85
C PRO A 50 -7.18 2.11 0.53
N MET A 51 -5.93 2.44 0.17
CA MET A 51 -4.93 1.44 -0.26
C MET A 51 -4.75 0.29 0.72
N LYS A 52 -4.87 0.55 2.03
CA LYS A 52 -4.88 -0.48 3.08
C LYS A 52 -5.82 -1.65 2.80
N PHE A 53 -7.01 -1.42 2.24
CA PHE A 53 -7.97 -2.49 1.96
C PHE A 53 -7.45 -3.46 0.90
N LEU A 54 -6.85 -2.95 -0.17
CA LEU A 54 -6.21 -3.78 -1.19
C LEU A 54 -5.05 -4.60 -0.61
N LEU A 55 -4.22 -3.96 0.23
CA LEU A 55 -3.08 -4.61 0.88
C LEU A 55 -3.52 -5.72 1.84
N ASP A 56 -4.39 -5.39 2.81
CA ASP A 56 -4.90 -6.34 3.80
C ASP A 56 -5.62 -7.50 3.09
N HIS A 57 -6.48 -7.21 2.11
CA HIS A 57 -7.18 -8.26 1.38
C HIS A 57 -6.21 -9.19 0.64
N THR A 58 -5.23 -8.64 -0.08
CA THR A 58 -4.31 -9.46 -0.88
C THR A 58 -3.35 -10.25 0.02
N LEU A 59 -2.77 -9.62 1.04
CA LEU A 59 -1.68 -10.21 1.84
C LEU A 59 -2.20 -11.03 3.03
N LEU A 60 -3.33 -10.66 3.63
CA LEU A 60 -3.83 -11.31 4.85
C LEU A 60 -5.03 -12.22 4.58
N SER A 61 -5.83 -11.96 3.53
CA SER A 61 -6.99 -12.80 3.19
C SER A 61 -6.73 -13.74 2.02
N VAL A 62 -6.16 -13.26 0.90
CA VAL A 62 -5.89 -14.12 -0.27
C VAL A 62 -4.63 -14.96 -0.05
N ALA A 63 -3.56 -14.35 0.45
CA ALA A 63 -2.33 -15.02 0.85
C ALA A 63 -2.33 -15.39 2.35
N GLU A 64 -3.45 -15.92 2.83
CA GLU A 64 -3.65 -16.26 4.24
C GLU A 64 -2.50 -17.14 4.79
N GLY A 65 -2.06 -16.85 6.01
CA GLY A 65 -0.94 -17.54 6.66
C GLY A 65 0.45 -17.22 6.10
N LYS A 66 0.56 -16.53 4.95
CA LYS A 66 1.87 -16.18 4.37
C LYS A 66 2.45 -14.88 4.93
N TRP A 67 1.61 -14.00 5.48
CA TRP A 67 2.02 -12.70 6.00
C TRP A 67 1.37 -12.39 7.33
N GLU A 68 2.05 -11.62 8.16
CA GLU A 68 1.45 -10.93 9.28
C GLU A 68 1.61 -9.42 9.13
N ARG A 69 0.70 -8.66 9.74
CA ARG A 69 0.79 -7.21 9.79
C ARG A 69 1.55 -6.79 11.06
N VAL A 70 2.66 -6.10 10.87
CA VAL A 70 3.53 -5.61 11.95
C VAL A 70 3.10 -4.20 12.40
N LEU A 71 2.75 -3.33 11.45
CA LEU A 71 2.37 -1.95 11.72
C LEU A 71 1.37 -1.47 10.67
N SER A 72 0.40 -0.66 11.09
CA SER A 72 -0.48 0.08 10.19
C SER A 72 -0.82 1.43 10.81
N GLN A 73 -0.57 2.50 10.07
CA GLN A 73 -0.99 3.85 10.41
C GLN A 73 -1.56 4.50 9.15
N ASP A 74 -2.87 4.78 9.16
CA ASP A 74 -3.59 5.24 7.97
C ASP A 74 -3.33 6.73 7.68
N SER A 75 -2.89 7.48 8.68
CA SER A 75 -2.43 8.86 8.51
C SER A 75 -1.54 9.28 9.67
N ARG A 76 -0.35 9.80 9.35
CA ARG A 76 0.59 10.37 10.31
C ARG A 76 1.21 11.62 9.74
N TRP A 77 1.34 12.66 10.57
CA TRP A 77 2.13 13.84 10.23
C TRP A 77 3.62 13.53 10.36
N TRP A 78 4.36 13.88 9.31
CA TRP A 78 5.80 14.06 9.37
C TRP A 78 6.08 15.55 9.30
N ARG A 79 6.77 16.05 10.32
CA ARG A 79 7.21 17.44 10.43
C ARG A 79 8.71 17.46 10.20
N ARG A 80 9.14 18.18 9.17
CA ARG A 80 10.56 18.22 8.79
C ARG A 80 11.33 19.07 9.79
N ASP A 81 12.47 18.55 10.22
CA ASP A 81 13.50 19.36 10.86
C ASP A 81 14.32 20.08 9.77
N ALA A 82 14.04 21.36 9.57
CA ALA A 82 14.69 22.15 8.53
C ALA A 82 16.20 22.36 8.74
N ALA A 83 16.69 22.19 9.98
CA ALA A 83 18.11 22.26 10.28
C ALA A 83 18.85 20.99 9.83
N ARG A 84 18.18 19.83 9.85
CA ARG A 84 18.81 18.52 9.61
C ARG A 84 18.54 17.93 8.24
N LEU A 85 17.42 18.27 7.60
CA LEU A 85 17.01 17.66 6.35
C LEU A 85 16.62 18.72 5.33
N ARG A 86 17.48 18.91 4.33
CA ARG A 86 17.31 19.83 3.22
C ARG A 86 17.49 19.05 1.92
N TYR A 87 16.61 19.32 0.96
CA TYR A 87 16.74 18.86 -0.41
C TYR A 87 16.21 19.99 -1.27
N GLU A 88 17.05 20.49 -2.17
CA GLU A 88 16.76 21.61 -3.04
C GLU A 88 16.77 21.08 -4.48
N VAL A 89 15.63 21.15 -5.16
CA VAL A 89 15.54 20.84 -6.59
C VAL A 89 15.29 22.14 -7.36
N GLY A 90 16.26 22.52 -8.20
CA GLY A 90 16.15 23.69 -9.09
C GLY A 90 15.87 25.00 -8.35
N GLU A 91 14.94 25.80 -8.86
CA GLU A 91 14.54 27.11 -8.32
C GLU A 91 13.64 27.02 -7.06
N GLY A 92 13.98 26.17 -6.09
CA GLY A 92 13.42 26.25 -4.74
C GLY A 92 12.26 25.32 -4.40
N ALA A 93 12.06 24.22 -5.13
CA ALA A 93 11.19 23.14 -4.63
C ALA A 93 11.92 22.41 -3.49
N GLY A 94 11.59 22.79 -2.26
CA GLY A 94 12.15 22.23 -1.02
C GLY A 94 11.29 21.12 -0.43
N LEU A 95 11.85 20.36 0.52
CA LEU A 95 11.07 19.40 1.31
C LEU A 95 10.04 20.10 2.19
N GLU A 96 8.84 19.54 2.25
CA GLU A 96 7.71 20.04 3.02
C GLU A 96 7.25 19.07 4.11
N ASP A 97 6.50 19.61 5.08
CA ASP A 97 5.74 18.79 6.01
C ASP A 97 4.66 18.05 5.23
N MET A 98 4.49 16.76 5.51
CA MET A 98 3.48 15.96 4.82
C MET A 98 2.79 14.99 5.76
N ARG A 99 1.56 14.62 5.39
CA ARG A 99 0.92 13.42 5.94
C ARG A 99 1.26 12.23 5.06
N TYR A 100 1.42 11.08 5.69
CA TYR A 100 1.65 9.81 5.02
C TYR A 100 0.85 8.70 5.70
N GLN A 101 0.58 7.63 4.96
CA GLN A 101 0.14 6.34 5.50
C GLN A 101 1.32 5.37 5.47
N VAL A 102 1.38 4.45 6.44
CA VAL A 102 2.40 3.41 6.50
C VAL A 102 1.80 2.06 6.86
N HIS A 103 2.14 1.04 6.09
CA HIS A 103 1.74 -0.33 6.33
C HIS A 103 2.96 -1.25 6.23
N VAL A 104 3.16 -2.07 7.24
CA VAL A 104 4.30 -2.98 7.35
C VAL A 104 3.79 -4.40 7.53
N TYR A 105 4.27 -5.30 6.67
CA TYR A 105 3.97 -6.73 6.71
C TYR A 105 5.27 -7.52 6.79
N ARG A 106 5.25 -8.66 7.50
CA ARG A 106 6.37 -9.59 7.56
C ARG A 106 5.96 -10.92 6.94
N ARG A 107 6.79 -11.45 6.06
CA ARG A 107 6.61 -12.77 5.45
C ARG A 107 6.82 -13.83 6.52
N LEU A 108 5.86 -14.72 6.70
CA LEU A 108 5.91 -15.84 7.64
C LEU A 108 6.63 -17.05 7.04
N GLU A 109 6.98 -18.01 7.88
CA GLU A 109 7.22 -19.37 7.37
C GLU A 109 5.87 -19.90 6.91
N GLY A 110 5.79 -20.31 5.63
CA GLY A 110 4.56 -20.82 5.03
C GLY A 110 4.36 -22.29 5.33
#